data_AF-A0A2N2UU73-F1
#
_entry.id   AF-A0A2N2UU73-F1
#
_cell.length_a   1.000
_cell.length_b   1.000
_cell.length_c   1.000
_cell.angle_alpha   90.00
_cell.angle_beta   90.00
_cell.angle_gamma   90.00
#
_symmetry.space_group_name_H-M   'P 1'
#
loop_
_entity.id
_entity.type
_entity.pdbx_description
1 polymer ?
#
loop_
_entity_poly.entity_id
_entity_poly.type
_entity_poly.pdbx_seq_one_letter_code
_entity_poly.pdbx_strand_id
1 'polypeptide(L)'
;MEKRKAGARYDALPEVRLPETHMKPWLPFVLCSFISLSSLAQEPASAGCAQARDPLRCEARQTALVACADKRGAEKRVCFDALMPPIDCSKAEDPAHCEAIERAKEICKGKNGKQLKACLKAENPKKSRKKASHRHHTRTQTHPRATTQP
;
A
#
# COMPACT_ATOMS: atom_id res chain seq x y z
N MET A 1 -33.03 14.39 -19.78
CA MET A 1 -32.88 15.39 -20.86
C MET A 1 -31.61 16.19 -20.57
N GLU A 2 -30.46 15.59 -20.84
CA GLU A 2 -29.71 15.80 -22.09
C GLU A 2 -28.87 17.07 -22.03
N LYS A 3 -27.55 16.89 -21.85
CA LYS A 3 -26.46 17.54 -22.61
C LYS A 3 -25.11 17.20 -21.98
N ARG A 4 -24.62 15.99 -22.25
CA ARG A 4 -23.17 15.72 -22.21
C ARG A 4 -22.57 16.36 -23.45
N LYS A 5 -21.85 17.47 -23.30
CA LYS A 5 -20.96 17.96 -24.36
C LYS A 5 -19.74 17.05 -24.41
N ALA A 6 -19.61 16.36 -25.54
CA ALA A 6 -18.35 15.83 -26.04
C ALA A 6 -17.49 16.98 -26.61
N GLY A 7 -16.17 16.78 -26.60
CA GLY A 7 -15.16 17.66 -27.20
C GLY A 7 -14.30 18.33 -26.11
N ALA A 8 -12.97 18.28 -26.11
CA ALA A 8 -12.06 18.01 -27.22
C ALA A 8 -10.69 17.54 -26.69
N ARG A 9 -10.02 16.78 -27.56
CA ARG A 9 -8.58 16.55 -27.69
C ARG A 9 -7.69 17.46 -26.83
N TYR A 10 -6.82 16.81 -26.06
CA TYR A 10 -5.44 17.24 -25.97
C TYR A 10 -4.55 16.03 -26.31
N ASP A 11 -4.42 15.82 -27.62
CA ASP A 11 -3.21 15.30 -28.23
C ASP A 11 -2.04 16.20 -27.78
N ALA A 12 -1.20 15.71 -26.89
CA ALA A 12 0.14 16.25 -26.63
C ALA A 12 0.94 15.17 -25.89
N LEU A 13 1.39 14.17 -26.63
CA LEU A 13 2.58 13.40 -26.28
C LEU A 13 3.73 14.40 -26.04
N PRO A 14 4.34 14.49 -24.86
CA PRO A 14 5.69 15.00 -24.79
C PRO A 14 6.60 13.94 -25.39
N GLU A 15 6.92 14.19 -26.66
CA GLU A 15 8.09 13.75 -27.39
C GLU A 15 9.22 13.31 -26.46
N VAL A 16 9.62 12.05 -26.62
CA VAL A 16 10.83 11.50 -26.03
C VAL A 16 12.00 12.31 -26.59
N ARG A 17 12.41 13.35 -25.86
CA ARG A 17 13.69 14.02 -26.10
C ARG A 17 14.78 13.06 -25.65
N LEU A 18 15.20 12.19 -26.56
CA LEU A 18 16.52 11.56 -26.55
C LEU A 18 17.54 12.71 -26.50
N PRO A 19 18.32 12.88 -25.42
CA PRO A 19 19.50 13.73 -25.50
C PRO A 19 20.51 12.98 -26.35
N GLU A 20 20.70 13.48 -27.56
CA GLU A 20 21.77 13.07 -28.45
C GLU A 20 23.12 13.14 -27.74
N THR A 21 23.86 12.06 -27.88
CA THR A 21 25.27 11.92 -27.57
C THR A 21 26.07 12.89 -28.44
N HIS A 22 26.53 14.01 -27.89
CA HIS A 22 27.70 14.69 -28.45
C HIS A 22 28.43 15.56 -27.42
N MET A 23 29.77 15.53 -27.51
CA MET A 23 30.76 16.35 -26.79
C MET A 23 31.02 15.95 -25.32
N LYS A 24 32.25 15.79 -24.81
CA LYS A 24 33.61 16.07 -25.31
C LYS A 24 34.61 15.33 -24.40
N PRO A 25 35.76 14.85 -24.90
CA PRO A 25 36.75 14.11 -24.14
C PRO A 25 37.70 15.12 -23.49
N TRP A 26 37.45 15.51 -22.24
CA TRP A 26 38.38 16.13 -21.29
C TRP A 26 37.53 16.85 -20.25
N LEU A 27 37.25 16.17 -19.14
CA LEU A 27 37.10 16.81 -17.83
C LEU A 27 37.22 15.68 -16.79
N PRO A 28 38.45 15.34 -16.36
CA PRO A 28 38.64 14.47 -15.21
C PRO A 28 38.47 15.30 -13.93
N PHE A 29 38.13 14.64 -12.84
CA PHE A 29 38.00 15.16 -11.47
C PHE A 29 36.66 15.84 -11.10
N VAL A 30 36.17 15.45 -9.92
CA VAL A 30 35.14 16.11 -9.09
C VAL A 30 33.65 15.70 -9.29
N LEU A 31 33.34 14.44 -9.63
CA LEU A 31 31.95 13.95 -9.45
C LEU A 31 31.82 12.46 -9.04
N CYS A 32 32.78 11.91 -8.30
CA CYS A 32 32.73 10.52 -7.81
C CYS A 32 32.08 10.32 -6.43
N SER A 33 31.36 11.30 -5.87
CA SER A 33 30.77 11.17 -4.52
C SER A 33 29.25 11.37 -4.44
N PHE A 34 28.54 11.51 -5.56
CA PHE A 34 27.08 11.71 -5.56
C PHE A 34 26.27 10.67 -6.34
N ILE A 35 26.84 9.50 -6.66
CA ILE A 35 26.11 8.41 -7.34
C ILE A 35 26.22 7.11 -6.54
N SER A 36 25.70 7.09 -5.32
CA SER A 36 25.47 5.84 -4.58
C SER A 36 24.15 5.80 -3.80
N LEU A 37 23.15 6.62 -4.18
CA LEU A 37 21.82 6.58 -3.53
C LEU A 37 20.64 6.31 -4.47
N SER A 38 20.89 5.99 -5.75
CA SER A 38 19.83 5.67 -6.70
C SER A 38 19.84 4.19 -7.08
N SER A 39 19.62 3.31 -6.11
CA SER A 39 19.26 1.91 -6.42
C SER A 39 18.44 1.25 -5.31
N LEU A 40 17.33 1.90 -4.95
CA LEU A 40 16.13 1.15 -4.55
C LEU A 40 15.21 1.16 -5.77
N ALA A 41 15.62 0.42 -6.79
CA ALA A 41 14.68 -0.02 -7.82
C ALA A 41 13.56 -0.75 -7.08
N GLN A 42 12.36 -0.14 -7.08
CA GLN A 42 11.14 -0.84 -6.75
C GLN A 42 10.94 -1.87 -7.85
N GLU A 43 11.45 -3.07 -7.61
CA GLU A 43 11.17 -4.25 -8.43
C GLU A 43 9.65 -4.30 -8.67
N PRO A 44 9.18 -4.39 -9.93
CA PRO A 44 7.78 -4.61 -10.19
C PRO A 44 7.35 -5.86 -9.42
N ALA A 45 6.18 -5.79 -8.77
CA ALA A 45 5.64 -6.85 -7.90
C ALA A 45 5.34 -8.19 -8.62
N SER A 46 5.93 -8.42 -9.79
CA SER A 46 5.84 -9.60 -10.65
C SER A 46 6.83 -10.72 -10.28
N ALA A 47 7.85 -10.48 -9.46
CA ALA A 47 8.66 -11.54 -8.85
C ALA A 47 8.18 -11.83 -7.43
N GLY A 48 7.29 -12.78 -7.12
CA GLY A 48 6.39 -13.59 -7.90
C GLY A 48 5.32 -14.08 -6.91
N CYS A 49 4.05 -14.06 -7.30
CA CYS A 49 2.96 -14.49 -6.41
C CYS A 49 3.15 -15.90 -5.84
N ALA A 50 3.97 -16.72 -6.51
CA ALA A 50 4.43 -18.03 -6.04
C ALA A 50 5.06 -18.04 -4.63
N GLN A 51 5.73 -16.96 -4.20
CA GLN A 51 6.33 -16.86 -2.86
C GLN A 51 5.41 -16.17 -1.84
N ALA A 52 4.25 -15.68 -2.27
CA ALA A 52 3.29 -15.08 -1.37
C ALA A 52 2.67 -16.14 -0.44
N ARG A 53 2.28 -15.72 0.76
CA ARG A 53 1.55 -16.56 1.72
C ARG A 53 0.24 -17.13 1.16
N ASP A 54 -0.33 -16.45 0.17
CA ASP A 54 -1.53 -16.85 -0.56
C ASP A 54 -1.33 -16.51 -2.05
N PRO A 55 -0.84 -17.46 -2.86
CA PRO A 55 -0.51 -17.20 -4.26
C PRO A 55 -1.75 -16.86 -5.09
N LEU A 56 -2.85 -17.58 -4.88
CA LEU A 56 -4.12 -17.37 -5.59
C LEU A 56 -4.64 -15.94 -5.39
N ARG A 57 -4.59 -15.46 -4.15
CA ARG A 57 -5.07 -14.12 -3.80
C ARG A 57 -4.11 -13.02 -4.24
N CYS A 58 -2.82 -13.34 -4.34
CA CYS A 58 -1.83 -12.44 -4.94
C CYS A 58 -2.10 -12.26 -6.43
N GLU A 59 -2.32 -13.35 -7.17
CA GLU A 59 -2.64 -13.32 -8.59
C GLU A 59 -3.94 -12.56 -8.86
N ALA A 60 -5.00 -12.86 -8.10
CA ALA A 60 -6.26 -12.12 -8.20
C ALA A 60 -6.08 -10.61 -7.93
N ARG A 61 -5.19 -10.25 -6.99
CA ARG A 61 -4.87 -8.85 -6.73
C ARG A 61 -4.12 -8.19 -7.88
N GLN A 62 -3.21 -8.89 -8.54
CA GLN A 62 -2.52 -8.39 -9.74
C GLN A 62 -3.53 -8.17 -10.87
N THR A 63 -4.40 -9.14 -11.12
CA THR A 63 -5.49 -9.01 -12.11
C THR A 63 -6.41 -7.84 -11.77
N ALA A 64 -6.80 -7.67 -10.50
CA ALA A 64 -7.62 -6.55 -10.06
C ALA A 64 -6.91 -5.19 -10.20
N LEU A 65 -5.59 -5.13 -10.00
CA LEU A 65 -4.82 -3.91 -10.21
C LEU A 65 -4.87 -3.43 -11.66
N VAL A 66 -4.79 -4.37 -12.62
CA VAL A 66 -4.89 -4.09 -14.05
C VAL A 66 -6.34 -3.79 -14.44
N ALA A 67 -7.29 -4.64 -14.06
CA ALA A 67 -8.70 -4.49 -14.42
C ALA A 67 -9.35 -3.23 -13.85
N CYS A 68 -8.92 -2.78 -12.66
CA CYS A 68 -9.43 -1.58 -12.00
C CYS A 68 -8.47 -0.38 -12.11
N ALA A 69 -7.53 -0.37 -13.07
CA ALA A 69 -6.52 0.67 -13.20
C ALA A 69 -7.13 2.07 -13.41
N ASP A 70 -8.19 2.16 -14.21
CA ASP A 70 -8.87 3.40 -14.55
C ASP A 70 -9.83 3.90 -13.46
N LYS A 71 -10.12 3.07 -12.45
CA LYS A 71 -11.01 3.42 -11.34
C LYS A 71 -10.24 4.12 -10.23
N ARG A 72 -10.90 5.07 -9.55
CA ARG A 72 -10.33 5.78 -8.39
C ARG A 72 -11.30 5.81 -7.20
N GLY A 73 -10.76 6.05 -6.01
CA GLY A 73 -11.56 6.25 -4.80
C GLY A 73 -12.46 5.07 -4.45
N ALA A 74 -13.76 5.35 -4.24
CA ALA A 74 -14.76 4.34 -3.89
C ALA A 74 -15.01 3.34 -5.03
N GLU A 75 -15.06 3.81 -6.28
CA GLU A 75 -15.26 2.93 -7.45
C GLU A 75 -14.16 1.89 -7.58
N LYS A 76 -12.90 2.28 -7.30
CA LYS A 76 -11.79 1.34 -7.29
C LYS A 76 -11.99 0.25 -6.23
N ARG A 77 -12.50 0.60 -5.05
CA ARG A 77 -12.74 -0.38 -3.97
C ARG A 77 -13.82 -1.37 -4.37
N VAL A 78 -14.95 -0.89 -4.90
CA VAL A 78 -16.03 -1.76 -5.38
C VAL A 78 -15.52 -2.70 -6.47
N CYS A 79 -14.72 -2.19 -7.42
CA CYS A 79 -14.11 -3.00 -8.46
C CYS A 79 -13.17 -4.07 -7.90
N PHE A 80 -12.33 -3.71 -6.92
CA PHE A 80 -11.45 -4.66 -6.23
C PHE A 80 -12.26 -5.71 -5.45
N ASP A 81 -13.27 -5.30 -4.70
CA ASP A 81 -14.08 -6.21 -3.88
C ASP A 81 -14.83 -7.24 -4.74
N ALA A 82 -15.17 -6.91 -5.99
CA ALA A 82 -15.78 -7.84 -6.94
C ALA A 82 -14.80 -8.87 -7.55
N LEU A 83 -13.50 -8.54 -7.63
CA LEU A 83 -12.47 -9.39 -8.24
C LEU A 83 -11.66 -10.19 -7.21
N MET A 84 -11.74 -9.83 -5.94
CA MET A 84 -10.98 -10.49 -4.88
C MET A 84 -11.65 -11.80 -4.46
N PRO A 85 -10.92 -12.92 -4.41
CA PRO A 85 -11.47 -14.18 -3.93
C PRO A 85 -11.77 -14.10 -2.41
N PRO A 86 -12.75 -14.89 -1.94
CA PRO A 86 -13.02 -15.04 -0.51
C PRO A 86 -11.79 -15.58 0.22
N ILE A 87 -11.66 -15.26 1.51
CA ILE A 87 -10.53 -15.69 2.33
C ILE A 87 -10.82 -17.05 2.94
N ASP A 88 -10.00 -18.05 2.58
CA ASP A 88 -10.00 -19.37 3.23
C ASP A 88 -9.25 -19.30 4.57
N CYS A 89 -9.96 -18.98 5.66
CA CYS A 89 -9.32 -18.88 6.98
C CYS A 89 -8.68 -20.19 7.47
N SER A 90 -9.10 -21.35 6.96
CA SER A 90 -8.50 -22.65 7.28
C SER A 90 -7.05 -22.80 6.79
N LYS A 91 -6.64 -22.03 5.77
CA LYS A 91 -5.26 -22.02 5.25
C LYS A 91 -4.39 -20.92 5.86
N ALA A 92 -4.98 -20.09 6.74
CA ALA A 92 -4.22 -19.08 7.45
C ALA A 92 -3.42 -19.72 8.60
N GLU A 93 -2.22 -19.20 8.84
CA GLU A 93 -1.38 -19.59 9.99
C GLU A 93 -2.06 -19.39 11.35
N ASP A 94 -3.01 -18.46 11.43
CA ASP A 94 -3.87 -18.24 12.60
C ASP A 94 -5.34 -18.18 12.12
N PRO A 95 -6.03 -19.32 12.10
CA PRO A 95 -7.42 -19.40 11.64
C PRO A 95 -8.36 -18.60 12.57
N ALA A 96 -8.14 -18.64 13.89
CA ALA A 96 -8.98 -17.93 14.86
C ALA A 96 -8.90 -16.41 14.69
N HIS A 97 -7.70 -15.88 14.43
CA HIS A 97 -7.55 -14.46 14.12
C HIS A 97 -8.14 -14.11 12.74
N CYS A 98 -7.99 -14.99 11.74
CA CYS A 98 -8.59 -14.79 10.43
C CYS A 98 -10.12 -14.69 10.51
N GLU A 99 -10.78 -15.64 11.16
CA GLU A 99 -12.23 -15.65 11.34
C GLU A 99 -12.74 -14.44 12.12
N ALA A 100 -11.98 -13.97 13.12
CA ALA A 100 -12.32 -12.75 13.84
C ALA A 100 -12.25 -11.51 12.94
N ILE A 101 -11.29 -11.45 12.00
CA ILE A 101 -11.20 -10.36 11.01
C ILE A 101 -12.37 -10.44 10.02
N GLU A 102 -12.72 -11.61 9.52
CA GLU A 102 -13.84 -11.79 8.58
C GLU A 102 -15.16 -11.42 9.24
N ARG A 103 -15.42 -11.89 10.46
CA ARG A 103 -16.60 -11.48 11.24
C ARG A 103 -16.65 -9.98 11.45
N ALA A 104 -15.52 -9.35 11.76
CA ALA A 104 -15.46 -7.90 11.91
C ALA A 104 -15.77 -7.15 10.60
N LYS A 105 -15.34 -7.67 9.45
CA LYS A 105 -15.67 -7.07 8.15
C LYS A 105 -17.16 -7.17 7.85
N GLU A 106 -17.80 -8.29 8.16
CA GLU A 106 -19.25 -8.45 7.96
C GLU A 106 -20.05 -7.52 8.89
N ILE A 107 -19.68 -7.43 10.18
CA ILE A 107 -20.31 -6.49 11.13
C ILE A 107 -20.13 -5.03 10.69
N CYS A 108 -18.95 -4.70 10.15
CA CYS A 108 -18.61 -3.35 9.74
C CYS A 108 -18.93 -3.04 8.28
N LYS A 109 -19.61 -3.96 7.57
CA LYS A 109 -19.99 -3.81 6.17
C LYS A 109 -20.85 -2.57 5.99
N GLY A 110 -20.66 -1.86 4.87
CA GLY A 110 -21.34 -0.60 4.60
C GLY A 110 -20.75 0.65 5.29
N LYS A 111 -19.87 0.49 6.30
CA LYS A 111 -19.12 1.63 6.86
C LYS A 111 -17.96 1.99 5.94
N ASN A 112 -17.63 3.28 5.86
CA ASN A 112 -16.56 3.80 5.00
C ASN A 112 -15.52 4.62 5.76
N GLY A 113 -14.30 4.67 5.22
CA GLY A 113 -13.25 5.58 5.68
C GLY A 113 -12.91 5.45 7.17
N LYS A 114 -13.09 6.54 7.93
CA LYS A 114 -12.78 6.58 9.37
C LYS A 114 -13.73 5.70 10.20
N GLN A 115 -15.01 5.64 9.84
CA GLN A 115 -16.00 4.85 10.57
C GLN A 115 -15.73 3.35 10.44
N LEU A 116 -15.33 2.89 9.25
CA LEU A 116 -14.90 1.51 9.03
C LEU A 116 -13.71 1.16 9.92
N LYS A 117 -12.68 2.01 9.94
CA LYS A 117 -11.49 1.81 10.78
C LYS A 117 -11.82 1.77 12.27
N ALA A 118 -12.71 2.64 12.74
CA ALA A 118 -13.15 2.66 14.13
C ALA A 118 -13.91 1.37 14.49
N CYS A 119 -14.82 0.93 13.61
CA CYS A 119 -15.58 -0.30 13.80
C CYS A 119 -14.69 -1.55 13.85
N LEU A 120 -13.79 -1.72 12.86
CA LEU A 120 -12.86 -2.85 12.83
C LEU A 120 -11.92 -2.87 14.05
N LYS A 121 -11.55 -1.69 14.57
CA LYS A 121 -10.72 -1.58 15.78
C LYS A 121 -11.49 -1.94 17.05
N ALA A 122 -12.77 -1.59 17.11
CA ALA A 122 -13.64 -1.97 18.23
C ALA A 122 -13.86 -3.48 18.27
N GLU A 123 -14.06 -4.11 17.11
CA GLU A 123 -14.29 -5.55 16.99
C GLU A 123 -13.00 -6.38 17.17
N ASN A 124 -11.82 -5.78 16.98
CA ASN A 124 -10.53 -6.44 17.22
C ASN A 124 -9.71 -5.79 18.36
N PRO A 125 -10.19 -5.87 19.63
CA PRO A 125 -9.59 -5.18 20.76
C PRO A 125 -8.27 -5.81 21.23
N LYS A 126 -7.95 -7.05 20.82
CA LYS A 126 -6.70 -7.72 21.24
C LYS A 126 -5.45 -6.99 20.72
N LYS A 127 -5.50 -6.42 19.50
CA LYS A 127 -4.41 -5.60 18.93
C LYS A 127 -4.27 -4.24 19.61
N SER A 128 -5.38 -3.63 20.05
CA SER A 128 -5.34 -2.32 20.72
C SER A 128 -4.69 -2.42 22.11
N ARG A 129 -4.95 -3.51 22.85
CA ARG A 129 -4.30 -3.82 24.14
C ARG A 129 -2.80 -4.08 24.00
N LYS A 130 -2.36 -4.90 23.04
CA LYS A 130 -0.91 -5.12 22.78
C LYS A 130 -0.20 -3.83 22.36
N LYS A 131 -0.82 -2.99 21.52
CA LYS A 131 -0.26 -1.69 21.12
C LYS A 131 -0.18 -0.71 22.30
N ALA A 132 -1.18 -0.70 23.19
CA ALA A 132 -1.14 0.10 24.42
C ALA A 132 -0.01 -0.40 25.33
N SER A 133 0.07 -1.70 25.59
CA SER A 133 1.13 -2.32 26.40
C SER A 133 2.53 -2.06 25.83
N HIS A 134 2.73 -2.23 24.52
CA HIS A 134 4.00 -1.89 23.86
C HIS A 134 4.31 -0.40 23.98
N ARG A 135 3.34 0.49 23.77
CA ARG A 135 3.53 1.93 23.95
C ARG A 135 3.86 2.31 25.40
N HIS A 136 3.26 1.66 26.39
CA HIS A 136 3.62 1.84 27.80
C HIS A 136 5.06 1.38 28.04
N HIS A 137 5.44 0.19 27.58
CA HIS A 137 6.79 -0.35 27.72
C HIS A 137 7.85 0.53 27.03
N THR A 138 7.62 0.97 25.79
CA THR A 138 8.53 1.88 25.08
C THR A 138 8.62 3.24 25.78
N ARG A 139 7.51 3.76 26.31
CA ARG A 139 7.48 5.04 27.05
C ARG A 139 8.29 4.96 28.34
N THR A 140 8.28 3.83 29.03
CA THR A 140 9.08 3.62 30.24
C THR A 140 10.55 3.31 29.94
N GLN A 141 10.90 2.93 28.70
CA GLN A 141 12.28 2.60 28.29
C GLN A 141 13.03 3.72 27.58
N THR A 142 12.38 4.77 27.09
CA THR A 142 13.04 6.03 26.72
C THR A 142 13.54 6.74 27.98
N HIS A 143 14.82 6.54 28.29
CA HIS A 143 15.72 7.18 29.29
C HIS A 143 15.11 8.21 30.28
N PRO A 144 15.38 8.10 31.60
CA PRO A 144 15.30 9.27 32.47
C PRO A 144 16.35 10.30 31.99
N ARG A 145 15.89 11.44 31.49
CA ARG A 145 16.72 12.64 31.38
C ARG A 145 17.20 12.96 32.80
N ALA A 146 18.49 12.75 33.06
CA ALA A 146 19.13 13.11 34.31
C ALA A 146 18.88 14.59 34.58
N THR A 147 17.97 14.89 35.51
CA THR A 147 17.77 16.22 36.04
C THR A 147 18.85 16.43 37.09
N THR A 148 20.03 16.86 36.66
CA THR A 148 21.03 17.43 37.58
C THR A 148 20.47 18.76 38.07
N GLN A 149 20.09 18.82 39.35
CA GLN A 149 19.78 20.07 40.06
C GLN A 149 21.02 20.57 40.82
N PRO A 150 21.17 21.89 41.00
CA PRO A 150 22.42 22.55 41.45
C PRO A 150 22.78 22.27 42.91
#